data_AF-A0A3Q3XQ71-F1
#
_entry.id   AF-A0A3Q3XQ71-F1
#
_cell.length_a   1.000
_cell.length_b   1.000
_cell.length_c   1.000
_cell.angle_alpha   90.00
_cell.angle_beta   90.00
_cell.angle_gamma   90.00
#
_symmetry.space_group_name_H-M   'P 1'
#
loop_
_entity.id
_entity.type
_entity.pdbx_description
1 polymer ?
#
loop_
_entity_poly.entity_id
_entity_poly.type
_entity_poly.pdbx_seq_one_letter_code
_entity_poly.pdbx_strand_id
1 'polypeptide(L)'
;MTVVEHYSQYIHNFCNQLGIKVADCYALPTKCTEIMLMQEQGTKMYVDAVLKTHSRVVQLSSLNATVCPVFMEVLLKNQPEGVQLSVKEHTEADFQARFKGRPELEGLIAQMNQ
;
A
#
# COMPACT_ATOMS: atom_id res chain seq x y z
N MET A 1 -10.10 5.78 5.65
CA MET A 1 -8.86 6.58 5.53
C MET A 1 -8.15 6.76 6.87
N THR A 2 -8.84 7.30 7.89
CA THR A 2 -8.28 7.66 9.22
C THR A 2 -7.49 6.55 9.92
N VAL A 3 -8.01 5.32 9.99
CA VAL A 3 -7.35 4.21 10.70
C VAL A 3 -5.97 3.89 10.12
N VAL A 4 -5.85 3.82 8.79
CA VAL A 4 -4.58 3.54 8.10
C VAL A 4 -3.57 4.68 8.33
N GLU A 5 -4.05 5.91 8.39
CA GLU A 5 -3.22 7.10 8.64
C GLU A 5 -2.66 7.11 10.07
N HIS A 6 -3.52 6.88 11.07
CA HIS A 6 -3.09 6.75 12.46
C HIS A 6 -2.14 5.57 12.66
N TYR A 7 -2.41 4.43 12.02
CA TYR A 7 -1.52 3.29 12.11
C TYR A 7 -0.16 3.56 11.46
N SER A 8 -0.12 4.26 10.32
CA SER A 8 1.15 4.69 9.71
C SER A 8 1.94 5.64 10.61
N GLN A 9 1.25 6.56 11.29
CA GLN A 9 1.87 7.48 12.25
C GLN A 9 2.40 6.74 13.48
N TYR A 10 1.67 5.76 13.99
CA TYR A 10 2.12 4.87 15.06
C TYR A 10 3.41 4.14 14.67
N ILE A 11 3.44 3.51 13.49
CA ILE A 11 4.64 2.80 12.98
C ILE A 11 5.81 3.78 12.87
N HIS A 12 5.60 4.96 12.29
CA HIS A 12 6.64 5.97 12.14
C HIS A 12 7.23 6.39 13.51
N ASN A 13 6.37 6.65 14.49
CA ASN A 13 6.82 7.02 15.84
C ASN A 13 7.54 5.87 16.54
N PHE A 14 7.07 4.63 16.36
CA PHE A 14 7.71 3.44 16.90
C PHE A 14 9.10 3.21 16.31
N CYS A 15 9.27 3.41 14.99
CA CYS A 15 10.59 3.40 14.35
C CYS A 15 11.54 4.43 14.97
N ASN A 16 11.07 5.66 15.21
CA ASN A 16 11.87 6.71 15.83
C ASN A 16 12.28 6.36 17.26
N GLN A 17 11.39 5.74 18.04
CA GLN A 17 11.69 5.28 19.41
C GLN A 17 12.75 4.16 19.43
N LEU A 18 12.74 3.28 18.43
CA LEU A 18 13.72 2.20 18.30
C LEU A 18 15.02 2.62 17.60
N GLY A 19 15.15 3.90 17.20
CA GLY A 19 16.31 4.39 16.45
C GLY A 19 16.42 3.82 15.02
N ILE A 20 15.31 3.32 14.47
CA ILE A 20 15.25 2.80 13.09
C ILE A 20 15.05 3.99 12.14
N LYS A 21 15.99 4.15 11.20
CA LYS A 21 15.94 5.25 10.22
C LYS A 21 14.82 5.02 9.19
N VAL A 22 13.81 5.89 9.21
CA VAL A 22 12.77 5.96 8.18
C VAL A 22 13.30 6.77 7.00
N ALA A 23 13.23 6.21 5.79
CA ALA A 23 13.65 6.87 4.55
C ALA A 23 12.55 7.77 3.99
N ASP A 24 11.32 7.26 3.92
CA ASP A 24 10.17 7.98 3.37
C ASP A 24 8.87 7.44 4.01
N CYS A 25 7.85 8.28 4.08
CA CYS A 25 6.51 7.91 4.54
C CYS A 25 5.48 8.60 3.64
N TYR A 26 4.76 7.83 2.83
CA TYR A 26 3.90 8.38 1.78
C TYR A 26 2.60 7.60 1.58
N ALA A 27 1.66 8.25 0.89
CA ALA A 27 0.40 7.65 0.48
C ALA A 27 0.48 7.09 -0.94
N LEU A 28 -0.14 5.94 -1.17
CA LEU A 28 -0.38 5.44 -2.53
C LEU A 28 -1.74 5.93 -3.05
N PRO A 29 -1.91 6.00 -4.39
CA PRO A 29 -3.18 6.32 -5.01
C PRO A 29 -4.30 5.40 -4.49
N THR A 30 -5.45 5.99 -4.17
CA THR A 30 -6.60 5.24 -3.66
C THR A 30 -7.20 4.39 -4.78
N LYS A 31 -7.40 3.10 -4.50
CA LYS A 31 -8.06 2.19 -5.44
C LYS A 31 -9.56 2.16 -5.14
N CYS A 32 -10.38 2.52 -6.12
CA CYS A 32 -11.82 2.41 -6.04
C CYS A 32 -12.25 1.10 -6.70
N THR A 33 -12.89 0.22 -5.94
CA THR A 33 -13.43 -1.06 -6.42
C THR A 33 -14.94 -0.99 -6.37
N GLU A 34 -15.58 -1.12 -7.52
CA GLU A 34 -17.03 -1.21 -7.62
C GLU A 34 -17.46 -2.66 -7.38
N ILE A 35 -18.32 -2.87 -6.39
CA ILE A 35 -18.94 -4.15 -6.11
C ILE A 35 -20.24 -4.21 -6.88
N MET A 36 -20.34 -5.21 -7.77
CA MET A 36 -21.56 -5.49 -8.52
C MET A 36 -22.24 -6.73 -7.96
N LEU A 37 -23.54 -6.62 -7.69
CA LEU A 37 -24.38 -7.73 -7.26
C LEU A 37 -25.33 -8.14 -8.37
N MET A 38 -25.59 -9.44 -8.45
CA MET A 38 -26.57 -10.02 -9.36
C MET A 38 -27.96 -9.93 -8.72
N GLN A 39 -28.97 -9.59 -9.53
CA GLN A 39 -30.35 -9.53 -9.05
C GLN A 39 -30.88 -10.93 -8.71
N GLU A 40 -31.63 -11.07 -7.62
CA GLU A 40 -32.12 -12.37 -7.11
C GLU A 40 -32.97 -13.15 -8.13
N GLN A 41 -33.65 -12.46 -9.04
CA GLN A 41 -34.44 -13.04 -10.12
C GLN A 41 -34.15 -12.36 -11.47
N GLY A 42 -32.89 -12.39 -11.92
CA GLY A 42 -32.51 -11.92 -13.25
C GLY A 42 -31.01 -11.98 -13.52
N THR A 43 -30.60 -11.77 -14.78
CA THR A 43 -29.18 -11.75 -15.19
C THR A 43 -28.54 -10.36 -15.08
N LYS A 44 -29.29 -9.36 -14.62
CA LYS A 44 -28.83 -7.97 -14.57
C LYS A 44 -27.96 -7.75 -13.33
N MET A 45 -26.77 -7.19 -13.55
CA MET A 45 -25.86 -6.72 -12.50
C MET A 45 -26.19 -5.28 -12.13
N TYR A 46 -26.14 -4.95 -10.84
CA TYR A 46 -26.24 -3.57 -10.34
C TYR A 46 -25.10 -3.27 -9.38
N VAL A 47 -24.72 -1.99 -9.28
CA VAL A 47 -23.68 -1.53 -8.36
C VAL A 47 -24.29 -1.46 -6.97
N ASP A 48 -23.73 -2.24 -6.04
CA ASP A 48 -24.15 -2.26 -4.64
C ASP A 48 -23.36 -1.24 -3.82
N ALA A 49 -22.03 -1.26 -3.96
CA ALA A 49 -21.15 -0.38 -3.22
C ALA A 49 -19.88 -0.03 -3.99
N VAL A 50 -19.27 1.10 -3.64
CA VAL A 50 -17.95 1.49 -4.12
C VAL A 50 -16.99 1.53 -2.94
N LEU A 51 -16.08 0.56 -2.88
CA LEU A 51 -15.07 0.48 -1.84
C LEU A 51 -13.84 1.29 -2.23
N LYS A 52 -13.39 2.16 -1.30
CA LYS A 52 -12.17 2.96 -1.47
C LYS A 52 -11.07 2.41 -0.60
N THR A 53 -10.08 1.77 -1.21
CA THR A 53 -8.93 1.20 -0.52
C THR A 53 -7.80 2.22 -0.49
N HIS A 54 -7.47 2.68 0.72
CA HIS A 54 -6.35 3.59 0.96
C HIS A 54 -5.14 2.81 1.48
N SER A 55 -3.96 3.18 1.02
CA SER A 55 -2.70 2.58 1.46
C SER A 55 -1.71 3.65 1.88
N ARG A 56 -0.94 3.34 2.93
CA ARG A 56 0.20 4.13 3.41
C ARG A 56 1.42 3.22 3.41
N VAL A 57 2.56 3.79 3.04
CA VAL A 57 3.83 3.08 2.96
C VAL A 57 4.83 3.79 3.86
N VAL A 58 5.45 3.03 4.75
CA VAL A 58 6.58 3.48 5.58
C VAL A 58 7.82 2.74 5.08
N GLN A 59 8.73 3.47 4.45
CA GLN A 59 9.96 2.93 3.91
C GLN A 59 11.09 3.08 4.94
N LEU A 60 11.70 1.97 5.33
CA LEU A 60 12.84 1.96 6.25
C LEU A 60 14.15 1.93 5.46
N SER A 61 15.18 2.63 5.93
CA SER A 61 16.50 2.64 5.28
C SER A 61 17.26 1.33 5.55
N SER A 62 17.20 0.87 6.80
CA SER A 62 17.90 -0.32 7.27
C SER A 62 17.23 -0.81 8.54
N LEU A 63 17.07 -2.14 8.66
CA LEU A 63 16.55 -2.78 9.85
C LEU A 63 17.55 -3.82 10.34
N ASN A 64 17.92 -3.75 11.63
CA ASN A 64 18.82 -4.74 12.21
C ASN A 64 18.10 -6.09 12.31
N ALA A 65 18.75 -7.16 11.84
CA ALA A 65 18.24 -8.53 11.89
C ALA A 65 17.84 -8.97 13.32
N THR A 66 18.56 -8.51 14.35
CA THR A 66 18.25 -8.84 15.75
C THR A 66 16.97 -8.17 16.24
N VAL A 67 16.67 -6.95 15.77
CA VAL A 67 15.51 -6.15 16.20
C VAL A 67 14.26 -6.46 15.36
N CYS A 68 14.45 -6.94 14.13
CA CYS A 68 13.38 -7.22 13.17
C CYS A 68 12.26 -8.13 13.74
N PRO A 69 12.55 -9.27 14.39
CA PRO A 69 11.49 -10.15 14.91
C PRO A 69 10.62 -9.45 15.97
N VAL A 70 11.25 -8.74 16.91
CA VAL A 70 10.54 -7.99 17.97
C VAL A 70 9.72 -6.86 17.38
N PHE A 71 10.30 -6.14 16.42
CA PHE A 71 9.61 -5.07 15.71
C PHE A 71 8.34 -5.59 15.02
N MET A 72 8.45 -6.69 14.25
CA MET A 72 7.31 -7.28 13.54
C MET A 72 6.24 -7.82 14.51
N GLU A 73 6.64 -8.45 15.60
CA GLU A 73 5.71 -8.95 16.62
C GLU A 73 4.89 -7.81 17.25
N VAL A 74 5.53 -6.69 17.57
CA VAL A 74 4.85 -5.51 18.11
C VAL A 74 3.89 -4.92 17.08
N LEU A 75 4.27 -4.85 15.80
CA LEU A 75 3.36 -4.37 14.76
C LEU A 75 2.13 -5.27 14.63
N LEU A 76 2.31 -6.58 14.50
CA LEU A 76 1.19 -7.51 14.34
C LEU A 76 0.26 -7.51 15.55
N LYS A 77 0.79 -7.40 16.77
CA LYS A 77 -0.02 -7.31 18.00
C LYS A 77 -0.84 -6.02 18.10
N ASN A 78 -0.35 -4.93 17.50
CA ASN A 78 -1.01 -3.62 17.53
C ASN A 78 -1.75 -3.29 16.21
N GLN A 79 -1.89 -4.26 15.31
CA GLN A 79 -2.57 -4.08 14.03
C GLN A 79 -4.08 -3.89 14.26
N PRO A 80 -4.67 -2.74 13.85
CA PRO A 80 -6.10 -2.50 13.99
C PRO A 80 -6.93 -3.43 13.09
N GLU A 81 -8.18 -3.66 13.48
CA GLU A 81 -9.13 -4.41 12.67
C GLU A 81 -9.36 -3.75 11.29
N GLY A 82 -9.48 -4.58 10.25
CA GLY A 82 -9.69 -4.11 8.88
C GLY A 82 -8.47 -3.45 8.22
N VAL A 83 -7.33 -3.37 8.89
CA VAL A 83 -6.05 -2.95 8.29
C VAL A 83 -5.30 -4.20 7.84
N GLN A 84 -4.71 -4.16 6.64
CA GLN A 84 -3.79 -5.18 6.16
C GLN A 84 -2.36 -4.64 6.19
N LEU A 85 -1.46 -5.34 6.91
CA LEU A 85 -0.03 -5.06 6.91
C LEU A 85 0.69 -5.98 5.92
N SER A 86 1.56 -5.40 5.09
CA SER A 86 2.44 -6.13 4.17
C SER A 86 3.85 -5.57 4.27
N VAL A 87 4.82 -6.48 4.39
CA VAL A 87 6.25 -6.14 4.44
C VAL A 87 6.90 -6.76 3.23
N LYS A 88 7.59 -5.94 2.43
CA LYS A 88 8.31 -6.35 1.24
C LYS A 88 9.56 -5.51 1.07
N GLU A 89 10.54 -6.05 0.35
CA GLU A 89 11.70 -5.28 -0.08
C GLU A 89 11.28 -4.22 -1.09
N HIS A 90 11.92 -3.05 -1.01
CA HIS A 90 11.63 -1.95 -1.91
C HIS A 90 12.25 -2.21 -3.28
N THR A 91 11.43 -2.27 -4.32
CA THR A 91 11.87 -2.46 -5.70
C THR A 91 11.68 -1.18 -6.52
N GLU A 92 12.39 -1.06 -7.66
CA GLU A 92 12.18 0.06 -8.58
C GLU A 92 10.74 0.10 -9.11
N ALA A 93 10.08 -1.05 -9.26
CA ALA A 93 8.68 -1.11 -9.64
C ALA A 93 7.76 -0.42 -8.61
N ASP A 94 8.04 -0.56 -7.32
CA ASP A 94 7.29 0.11 -6.25
C ASP A 94 7.48 1.62 -6.25
N PHE A 95 8.67 2.07 -6.63
CA PHE A 95 8.95 3.49 -6.82
C PHE A 95 8.19 4.03 -8.04
N GLN A 96 8.26 3.34 -9.18
CA GLN A 96 7.59 3.75 -10.41
C GLN A 96 6.06 3.75 -10.29
N ALA A 97 5.49 2.85 -9.49
CA ALA A 97 4.05 2.79 -9.22
C ALA A 97 3.47 4.07 -8.57
N ARG A 98 4.32 4.95 -8.04
CA ARG A 98 3.92 6.27 -7.50
C ARG A 98 3.65 7.30 -8.60
N PHE A 99 4.16 7.07 -9.81
CA PHE A 99 4.10 8.02 -10.91
C PHE A 99 2.99 7.66 -11.91
N LYS A 100 2.66 8.63 -12.76
CA LYS A 100 1.71 8.41 -13.86
C LYS A 100 2.37 7.54 -14.93
N GLY A 101 1.57 6.68 -15.57
CA GLY A 101 1.99 5.94 -16.76
C GLY A 101 2.40 6.89 -17.89
N ARG A 102 3.31 6.43 -18.76
CA ARG A 102 3.86 7.22 -19.87
C ARG A 102 3.50 6.55 -21.20
N PRO A 103 2.24 6.64 -21.66
CA PRO A 103 1.76 5.90 -22.82
C PRO A 103 2.50 6.26 -24.11
N GLU A 104 2.95 7.50 -24.25
CA GLU A 104 3.74 7.94 -25.41
C GLU A 104 5.11 7.26 -25.46
N LEU A 105 5.81 7.17 -24.33
CA LEU A 105 7.10 6.49 -24.23
C LEU A 105 6.94 4.98 -24.46
N GLU A 106 5.91 4.38 -23.87
CA GLU A 106 5.57 2.97 -24.07
C GLU A 106 5.27 2.67 -25.55
N GLY A 107 4.54 3.58 -26.22
CA GLY A 107 4.26 3.49 -27.66
C GLY A 107 5.52 3.60 -28.53
N LEU A 108 6.43 4.52 -28.20
CA LEU A 108 7.72 4.66 -28.92
C LEU A 108 8.60 3.42 -28.74
N ILE A 109 8.69 2.87 -27.54
CA ILE A 109 9.43 1.62 -27.27
C ILE A 109 8.84 0.46 -28.06
N ALA A 110 7.51 0.36 -28.13
CA ALA A 110 6.83 -0.69 -28.89
C ALA A 110 7.14 -0.60 -30.40
N GLN A 111 7.27 0.61 -30.95
CA GLN A 111 7.65 0.83 -32.35
C GLN A 111 9.13 0.53 -32.63
N MET A 112 10.03 0.77 -31.68
CA MET A 112 11.45 0.47 -31.82
C MET A 112 11.78 -1.03 -31.76
N ASN A 113 10.92 -1.82 -31.12
CA ASN A 113 11.09 -3.27 -30.97
C ASN A 113 10.44 -4.08 -32.11
N GLN A 114 9.94 -3.42 -33.16
CA GLN A 114 9.50 -4.01 -34.42
C GLN A 114 10.62 -3.94 -35.47
#